data_AF-A0AAW3MU78-F1
#
_entry.id   AF-A0AAW3MU78-F1
#
_cell.length_a   1.000
_cell.length_b   1.000
_cell.length_c   1.000
_cell.angle_alpha   90.00
_cell.angle_beta   90.00
_cell.angle_gamma   90.00
#
_symmetry.space_group_name_H-M   'P 1'
#
loop_
_entity.id
_entity.type
_entity.pdbx_description
1 polymer ?
#
loop_
_entity_poly.entity_id
_entity_poly.type
_entity_poly.pdbx_seq_one_letter_code
_entity_poly.pdbx_strand_id
1 'polypeptide(L)'
;MRNVRNTRYTPESVPPNGQDFIPCCVPYWDGQRFLKEGGRYSEARGYHVLPQDYLSSFEEWLPRKWQHRGDPPVPVLLPDMLPTTSWEANLRTVLSEPEWDRLRKFCYQAAGNTCVACGSRGEPHVEAHESWKFDEATGVQTLRGLLCLCPTCHKAKHLGFANRIGRLPQVLERLMWLNDWDDATLARELAKVEKRQEELSKRTWTLDLSFLRSYGVR
;
A
#
# COMPACT_ATOMS: atom_id res chain seq x y z
N MET A 1 35.39 2.54 13.47
CA MET A 1 35.03 2.13 12.09
C MET A 1 33.69 2.76 11.75
N ARG A 2 33.66 3.66 10.76
CA ARG A 2 32.50 4.50 10.42
C ARG A 2 31.44 3.62 9.76
N ASN A 3 30.24 3.61 10.34
CA ASN A 3 29.08 2.93 9.78
C ASN A 3 28.58 3.72 8.57
N VAL A 4 29.01 3.30 7.38
CA VAL A 4 28.50 3.79 6.10
C VAL A 4 27.19 3.05 5.84
N ARG A 5 26.04 3.76 5.96
CA ARG A 5 24.78 3.59 5.20
C ARG A 5 23.62 4.27 5.94
N ASN A 6 23.48 5.60 5.82
CA ASN A 6 22.16 6.23 5.94
C ASN A 6 22.08 7.61 5.25
N THR A 7 22.53 7.69 3.99
CA THR A 7 22.58 8.97 3.23
C THR A 7 21.88 8.90 1.87
N ARG A 8 20.83 8.06 1.73
CA ARG A 8 19.99 8.05 0.51
C ARG A 8 18.52 7.88 0.87
N TYR A 9 17.94 8.86 1.52
CA TYR A 9 16.47 8.92 1.59
C TYR A 9 16.02 10.29 1.09
N THR A 10 15.39 10.25 -0.07
CA THR A 10 14.91 11.36 -0.88
C THR A 10 13.65 12.00 -0.29
N PRO A 11 13.25 13.21 -0.74
CA PRO A 11 12.07 13.90 -0.21
C PRO A 11 10.81 13.04 -0.27
N GLU A 12 9.93 13.27 0.70
CA GLU A 12 8.68 12.55 0.90
C GLU A 12 7.86 12.47 -0.40
N SER A 13 7.23 11.32 -0.67
CA SER A 13 6.42 11.17 -1.88
C SER A 13 5.16 12.04 -1.77
N VAL A 14 5.19 13.23 -2.35
CA VAL A 14 4.04 14.15 -2.38
C VAL A 14 2.90 13.45 -3.14
N PRO A 15 1.71 13.31 -2.55
CA PRO A 15 0.57 12.77 -3.27
C PRO A 15 0.10 13.81 -4.28
N PRO A 16 -0.39 13.42 -5.46
CA PRO A 16 -1.11 14.35 -6.31
C PRO A 16 -2.35 14.87 -5.57
N ASN A 17 -2.62 16.16 -5.71
CA ASN A 17 -3.77 16.83 -5.08
C ASN A 17 -5.10 16.51 -5.78
N GLY A 18 -5.07 15.87 -6.96
CA GLY A 18 -6.24 15.57 -7.78
C GLY A 18 -6.80 16.77 -8.57
N GLN A 19 -6.23 17.96 -8.41
CA GLN A 19 -6.68 19.20 -9.05
C GLN A 19 -6.04 19.43 -10.43
N ASP A 20 -4.77 19.05 -10.59
CA ASP A 20 -4.06 19.21 -11.88
C ASP A 20 -4.22 17.99 -12.79
N PHE A 21 -4.28 16.81 -12.17
CA PHE A 21 -4.53 15.52 -12.79
C PHE A 21 -4.97 14.53 -11.72
N ILE A 22 -5.70 13.50 -12.15
CA ILE A 22 -6.09 12.38 -11.32
C ILE A 22 -5.20 11.19 -11.70
N PRO A 23 -4.34 10.70 -10.80
CA PRO A 23 -3.50 9.53 -11.09
C PRO A 23 -4.36 8.27 -11.25
N CYS A 24 -3.89 7.33 -12.06
CA CYS A 24 -4.57 6.06 -12.29
C CYS A 24 -3.59 4.89 -12.10
N CYS A 25 -3.98 3.91 -11.31
CA CYS A 25 -3.26 2.65 -11.04
C CYS A 25 -3.52 1.64 -12.16
N VAL A 26 -3.24 2.00 -13.41
CA VAL A 26 -3.57 1.18 -14.58
C VAL A 26 -2.59 0.01 -14.70
N PRO A 27 -3.07 -1.25 -14.65
CA PRO A 27 -2.22 -2.40 -14.94
C PRO A 27 -1.58 -2.28 -16.32
N TYR A 28 -0.33 -2.72 -16.47
CA TYR A 28 0.40 -2.58 -17.74
C TYR A 28 -0.32 -3.25 -18.92
N TRP A 29 -1.05 -4.34 -18.68
CA TRP A 29 -1.85 -5.03 -19.69
C TRP A 29 -3.17 -4.31 -20.04
N ASP A 30 -3.62 -3.36 -19.22
CA ASP A 30 -4.81 -2.54 -19.46
C ASP A 30 -4.50 -1.18 -20.11
N GLY A 31 -3.21 -0.82 -20.26
CA GLY A 31 -2.79 0.50 -20.73
C GLY A 31 -3.42 0.93 -22.05
N GLN A 32 -3.56 0.02 -23.02
CA GLN A 32 -4.21 0.34 -24.31
C GLN A 32 -5.71 0.63 -24.16
N ARG A 33 -6.40 -0.10 -23.28
CA ARG A 33 -7.83 0.15 -22.99
C ARG A 33 -7.99 1.54 -22.37
N PHE A 34 -7.20 1.82 -21.35
CA PHE A 34 -7.20 3.11 -20.66
C PHE A 34 -6.95 4.29 -21.61
N LEU A 35 -5.95 4.20 -22.49
CA LEU A 35 -5.65 5.25 -23.46
C LEU A 35 -6.78 5.46 -24.49
N LYS A 36 -7.42 4.36 -24.94
CA LYS A 36 -8.56 4.43 -25.87
C LYS A 36 -9.78 5.12 -25.25
N GLU A 37 -9.95 4.98 -23.94
CA GLU A 37 -11.03 5.63 -23.18
C GLU A 37 -10.76 7.12 -22.89
N GLY A 38 -9.63 7.67 -23.34
CA GLY A 38 -9.26 9.08 -23.14
C GLY A 38 -8.25 9.32 -22.03
N GLY A 39 -7.77 8.26 -21.38
CA GLY A 39 -6.66 8.31 -20.44
C GLY A 39 -5.36 8.79 -21.09
N ARG A 40 -4.44 9.31 -20.27
CA ARG A 40 -3.15 9.86 -20.71
C ARG A 40 -2.01 9.17 -19.98
N TYR A 41 -0.83 9.14 -20.61
CA TYR A 41 0.40 8.68 -19.97
C TYR A 41 1.51 9.70 -20.16
N SER A 42 2.29 9.94 -19.10
CA SER A 42 3.58 10.63 -19.21
C SER A 42 4.60 10.02 -18.26
N GLU A 43 5.88 10.13 -18.59
CA GLU A 43 6.95 9.60 -17.74
C GLU A 43 6.97 10.27 -16.36
N ALA A 44 6.54 11.52 -16.23
CA ALA A 44 6.47 12.21 -14.96
C ALA A 44 5.26 11.78 -14.10
N ARG A 45 4.08 11.59 -14.71
CA ARG A 45 2.81 11.39 -13.98
C ARG A 45 2.35 9.94 -13.94
N GLY A 46 2.87 9.09 -14.82
CA GLY A 46 2.31 7.77 -15.07
C GLY A 46 0.98 7.88 -15.82
N TYR A 47 0.13 6.88 -15.67
CA TYR A 47 -1.23 6.92 -16.18
C TYR A 47 -2.07 7.91 -15.37
N HIS A 48 -2.81 8.77 -16.07
CA HIS A 48 -3.61 9.81 -15.44
C HIS A 48 -4.76 10.25 -16.35
N VAL A 49 -5.75 10.88 -15.76
CA VAL A 49 -6.79 11.64 -16.47
C VAL A 49 -6.74 13.10 -16.03
N LEU A 50 -7.19 14.02 -16.86
CA LEU A 50 -7.42 15.40 -16.42
C LEU A 50 -8.80 15.47 -15.76
N PRO A 51 -9.02 16.31 -14.74
CA PRO A 51 -10.29 16.36 -14.04
C PRO A 51 -11.50 16.63 -14.95
N GLN A 52 -11.33 17.48 -15.97
CA GLN A 52 -12.38 17.77 -16.95
C GLN A 52 -12.68 16.60 -17.91
N ASP A 53 -11.76 15.63 -18.02
CA ASP A 53 -11.87 14.45 -18.88
C ASP A 53 -12.31 13.21 -18.07
N TYR A 54 -12.65 13.36 -16.78
CA TYR A 54 -13.02 12.25 -15.92
C TYR A 54 -14.38 11.65 -16.32
N LEU A 55 -14.38 10.32 -16.46
CA LEU A 55 -15.54 9.47 -16.70
C LEU A 55 -15.64 8.44 -15.56
N SER A 56 -16.87 8.03 -15.22
CA SER A 56 -17.09 7.00 -14.19
C SER A 56 -16.46 5.65 -14.55
N SER A 57 -16.20 5.36 -15.84
CA SER A 57 -15.48 4.15 -16.24
C SER A 57 -14.04 4.11 -15.71
N PHE A 58 -13.44 5.27 -15.39
CA PHE A 58 -12.09 5.29 -14.83
C PHE A 58 -12.00 4.86 -13.37
N GLU A 59 -13.13 4.68 -12.67
CA GLU A 59 -13.17 4.35 -11.25
C GLU A 59 -12.36 3.10 -10.91
N GLU A 60 -12.36 2.09 -11.78
CA GLU A 60 -11.60 0.84 -11.58
C GLU A 60 -10.09 1.07 -11.46
N TRP A 61 -9.55 2.11 -12.11
CA TRP A 61 -8.14 2.44 -12.07
C TRP A 61 -7.82 3.55 -11.08
N LEU A 62 -8.81 4.12 -10.39
CA LEU A 62 -8.51 5.14 -9.37
C LEU A 62 -7.76 4.52 -8.18
N PRO A 63 -6.80 5.24 -7.59
CA PRO A 63 -6.28 4.89 -6.28
C PRO A 63 -7.41 4.88 -5.26
N ARG A 64 -7.25 4.09 -4.22
CA ARG A 64 -8.27 3.85 -3.21
C ARG A 64 -8.74 5.13 -2.50
N LYS A 65 -7.89 6.17 -2.44
CA LYS A 65 -8.28 7.52 -1.98
C LYS A 65 -9.49 8.09 -2.72
N TRP A 66 -9.58 7.88 -4.03
CA TRP A 66 -10.59 8.50 -4.91
C TRP A 66 -11.68 7.54 -5.39
N GLN A 67 -11.59 6.25 -5.07
CA GLN A 67 -12.65 5.28 -5.35
C GLN A 67 -13.83 5.43 -4.40
N HIS A 68 -15.02 4.98 -4.81
CA HIS A 68 -16.14 4.79 -3.89
C HIS A 68 -15.78 3.75 -2.80
N ARG A 69 -16.06 4.10 -1.54
CA ARG A 69 -15.70 3.28 -0.36
C ARG A 69 -16.92 2.81 0.44
N GLY A 70 -18.13 2.96 -0.08
CA GLY A 70 -19.37 2.67 0.63
C GLY A 70 -19.85 3.83 1.51
N ASP A 71 -20.98 3.60 2.18
CA ASP A 71 -21.59 4.51 3.16
C ASP A 71 -21.96 3.71 4.44
N PRO A 72 -21.23 3.88 5.57
CA PRO A 72 -20.08 4.77 5.73
C PRO A 72 -18.83 4.28 4.97
N PRO A 73 -17.88 5.18 4.63
CA PRO A 73 -16.70 4.82 3.86
C PRO A 73 -15.77 3.90 4.63
N VAL A 74 -15.35 2.80 4.02
CA VAL A 74 -14.26 1.98 4.55
C VAL A 74 -12.93 2.74 4.47
N PRO A 75 -12.01 2.59 5.43
CA PRO A 75 -10.71 3.23 5.37
C PRO A 75 -9.90 2.81 4.13
N VAL A 76 -9.16 3.74 3.55
CA VAL A 76 -8.22 3.49 2.46
C VAL A 76 -7.04 2.66 2.94
N LEU A 77 -6.47 3.08 4.08
CA LEU A 77 -5.32 2.43 4.66
C LEU A 77 -5.41 2.47 6.18
N LEU A 78 -5.14 1.33 6.80
CA LEU A 78 -4.94 1.18 8.24
C LEU A 78 -3.51 0.67 8.47
N PRO A 79 -2.87 1.06 9.59
CA PRO A 79 -1.64 0.42 10.03
C PRO A 79 -1.81 -1.09 10.13
N ASP A 80 -0.72 -1.83 9.96
CA ASP A 80 -0.78 -3.27 10.08
C ASP A 80 -1.01 -3.68 11.54
N MET A 81 -1.88 -4.68 11.67
CA MET A 81 -2.16 -5.38 12.91
C MET A 81 -1.30 -6.63 13.01
N LEU A 82 -0.05 -6.57 12.53
CA LEU A 82 0.84 -7.73 12.55
C LEU A 82 1.14 -8.09 14.00
N PRO A 83 0.80 -9.33 14.45
CA PRO A 83 1.10 -9.74 15.80
C PRO A 83 2.61 -9.81 15.99
N THR A 84 3.08 -9.50 17.19
CA THR A 84 4.52 -9.54 17.51
C THR A 84 5.12 -10.92 17.26
N THR A 85 4.31 -11.98 17.36
CA THR A 85 4.67 -13.38 17.06
C THR A 85 4.90 -13.67 15.57
N SER A 86 4.51 -12.77 14.66
CA SER A 86 4.65 -12.94 13.19
C SER A 86 5.55 -11.89 12.52
N TRP A 87 6.24 -11.03 13.29
CA TRP A 87 7.05 -9.94 12.73
C TRP A 87 8.24 -10.42 11.88
N GLU A 88 8.69 -11.67 12.05
CA GLU A 88 9.86 -12.22 11.34
C GLU A 88 9.49 -12.98 10.04
N ALA A 89 8.19 -13.20 9.78
CA ALA A 89 7.68 -13.92 8.62
C ALA A 89 7.49 -13.00 7.39
N ASN A 90 8.55 -12.28 7.00
CA ASN A 90 8.55 -11.50 5.77
C ASN A 90 8.69 -12.43 4.55
N LEU A 91 8.02 -12.16 3.43
CA LEU A 91 8.15 -13.04 2.26
C LEU A 91 9.58 -13.12 1.73
N ARG A 92 10.38 -12.06 1.89
CA ARG A 92 11.79 -12.03 1.49
C ARG A 92 12.67 -12.99 2.30
N THR A 93 12.27 -13.38 3.51
CA THR A 93 13.00 -14.38 4.29
C THR A 93 12.57 -15.80 3.94
N VAL A 94 11.42 -15.96 3.29
CA VAL A 94 10.81 -17.24 2.92
C VAL A 94 11.06 -17.62 1.46
N LEU A 95 11.23 -16.63 0.58
CA LEU A 95 11.45 -16.80 -0.86
C LEU A 95 12.89 -16.50 -1.24
N SER A 96 13.35 -17.08 -2.34
CA SER A 96 14.60 -16.66 -2.96
C SER A 96 14.48 -15.22 -3.48
N GLU A 97 15.62 -14.54 -3.61
CA GLU A 97 15.67 -13.18 -4.17
C GLU A 97 15.01 -13.09 -5.56
N PRO A 98 15.25 -14.01 -6.52
CA PRO A 98 14.58 -13.98 -7.82
C PRO A 98 13.05 -14.13 -7.75
N GLU A 99 12.56 -15.00 -6.87
CA GLU A 99 11.12 -15.21 -6.65
C GLU A 99 10.46 -13.94 -6.09
N TRP A 100 11.08 -13.36 -5.06
CA TRP A 100 10.61 -12.09 -4.50
C TRP A 100 10.65 -10.96 -5.53
N ASP A 101 11.71 -10.89 -6.33
CA ASP A 101 11.87 -9.90 -7.40
C ASP A 101 10.77 -10.01 -8.45
N ARG A 102 10.39 -11.23 -8.83
CA ARG A 102 9.29 -11.48 -9.76
C ARG A 102 7.96 -10.99 -9.19
N LEU A 103 7.65 -11.35 -7.94
CA LEU A 103 6.40 -10.97 -7.28
C LEU A 103 6.25 -9.45 -7.12
N ARG A 104 7.29 -8.78 -6.60
CA ARG A 104 7.23 -7.33 -6.39
C ARG A 104 7.14 -6.58 -7.72
N LYS A 105 7.85 -7.00 -8.77
CA LYS A 105 7.77 -6.36 -10.10
C LYS A 105 6.39 -6.55 -10.72
N PHE A 106 5.79 -7.73 -10.59
CA PHE A 106 4.41 -7.96 -11.01
C PHE A 106 3.45 -7.04 -10.26
N CYS A 107 3.58 -6.93 -8.93
CA CYS A 107 2.78 -6.02 -8.11
C CYS A 107 2.86 -4.56 -8.62
N TYR A 108 4.07 -4.09 -8.97
CA TYR A 108 4.25 -2.73 -9.49
C TYR A 108 3.61 -2.56 -10.87
N GLN A 109 3.78 -3.53 -11.77
CA GLN A 109 3.17 -3.52 -13.10
C GLN A 109 1.64 -3.57 -13.04
N ALA A 110 1.07 -4.32 -12.11
CA ALA A 110 -0.36 -4.41 -11.86
C ALA A 110 -0.96 -3.07 -11.40
N ALA A 111 -0.15 -2.17 -10.84
CA ALA A 111 -0.58 -0.85 -10.37
C ALA A 111 -0.02 0.30 -11.22
N GLY A 112 0.55 0.02 -12.40
CA GLY A 112 1.09 1.08 -13.26
C GLY A 112 2.27 1.84 -12.64
N ASN A 113 3.06 1.20 -11.76
CA ASN A 113 4.09 1.83 -10.92
C ASN A 113 3.56 3.03 -10.10
N THR A 114 2.31 2.91 -9.65
CA THR A 114 1.59 3.96 -8.93
C THR A 114 1.06 3.38 -7.61
N CYS A 115 1.13 4.16 -6.54
CA CYS A 115 0.66 3.76 -5.22
C CYS A 115 -0.87 3.56 -5.26
N VAL A 116 -1.33 2.34 -4.97
CA VAL A 116 -2.76 2.01 -4.98
C VAL A 116 -3.56 2.75 -3.91
N ALA A 117 -2.90 3.29 -2.88
CA ALA A 117 -3.57 4.08 -1.85
C ALA A 117 -3.73 5.55 -2.25
N CYS A 118 -2.63 6.24 -2.60
CA CYS A 118 -2.62 7.70 -2.79
C CYS A 118 -2.35 8.17 -4.23
N GLY A 119 -2.05 7.27 -5.16
CA GLY A 119 -1.72 7.63 -6.55
C GLY A 119 -0.33 8.27 -6.76
N SER A 120 0.52 8.35 -5.74
CA SER A 120 1.91 8.79 -5.92
C SER A 120 2.76 7.71 -6.58
N ARG A 121 3.72 8.10 -7.42
CA ARG A 121 4.70 7.19 -8.03
C ARG A 121 5.82 6.72 -7.10
N GLY A 122 5.86 7.28 -5.89
CA GLY A 122 6.94 7.03 -4.93
C GLY A 122 8.25 7.68 -5.36
N GLU A 123 9.12 7.90 -4.38
CA GLU A 123 10.44 8.47 -4.57
C GLU A 123 11.40 7.65 -3.68
N PRO A 124 12.36 6.90 -4.25
CA PRO A 124 12.68 6.78 -5.68
C PRO A 124 11.72 5.89 -6.48
N HIS A 125 10.92 5.05 -5.82
CA HIS A 125 9.94 4.17 -6.46
C HIS A 125 8.90 3.65 -5.45
N VAL A 126 7.87 2.98 -5.94
CA VAL A 126 6.92 2.19 -5.14
C VAL A 126 7.55 0.94 -4.51
N GLU A 127 6.91 0.43 -3.47
CA GLU A 127 7.32 -0.71 -2.64
C GLU A 127 6.17 -1.71 -2.54
N ALA A 128 6.49 -3.01 -2.46
CA ALA A 128 5.50 -4.06 -2.32
C ALA A 128 5.28 -4.37 -0.84
N HIS A 129 4.02 -4.30 -0.40
CA HIS A 129 3.60 -4.57 0.97
C HIS A 129 2.75 -5.83 1.06
N GLU A 130 3.07 -6.76 1.96
CA GLU A 130 2.26 -7.97 2.16
C GLU A 130 0.92 -7.66 2.84
N SER A 131 -0.18 -8.08 2.21
CA SER A 131 -1.52 -8.02 2.79
C SER A 131 -1.89 -9.35 3.43
N TRP A 132 -2.20 -9.34 4.72
CA TRP A 132 -2.48 -10.54 5.51
C TRP A 132 -3.93 -10.58 5.99
N LYS A 133 -4.51 -11.79 6.04
CA LYS A 133 -5.75 -12.08 6.77
C LYS A 133 -5.44 -13.02 7.93
N PHE A 134 -6.02 -12.72 9.09
CA PHE A 134 -5.94 -13.56 10.28
C PHE A 134 -7.30 -14.24 10.51
N ASP A 135 -7.30 -15.57 10.56
CA ASP A 135 -8.45 -16.39 10.91
C ASP A 135 -8.28 -16.95 12.32
N GLU A 136 -8.94 -16.33 13.28
CA GLU A 136 -8.82 -16.69 14.70
C GLU A 136 -9.47 -18.03 15.04
N ALA A 137 -10.46 -18.47 14.26
CA ALA A 137 -11.14 -19.74 14.51
C ALA A 137 -10.21 -20.91 14.16
N THR A 138 -9.40 -20.75 13.13
CA THR A 138 -8.46 -21.78 12.66
C THR A 138 -7.00 -21.54 13.07
N GLY A 139 -6.67 -20.34 13.56
CA GLY A 139 -5.29 -19.95 13.90
C GLY A 139 -4.41 -19.77 12.66
N VAL A 140 -4.99 -19.42 11.51
CA VAL A 140 -4.27 -19.30 10.23
C VAL A 140 -4.05 -17.84 9.84
N GLN A 141 -2.80 -17.51 9.47
CA GLN A 141 -2.40 -16.26 8.85
C GLN A 141 -2.21 -16.49 7.34
N THR A 142 -3.12 -15.98 6.52
CA THR A 142 -3.10 -16.16 5.06
C THR A 142 -2.55 -14.91 4.36
N LEU A 143 -1.59 -15.09 3.45
CA LEU A 143 -1.21 -14.04 2.51
C LEU A 143 -2.34 -13.83 1.50
N ARG A 144 -2.91 -12.63 1.46
CA ARG A 144 -4.01 -12.27 0.55
C ARG A 144 -3.55 -11.62 -0.74
N GLY A 145 -2.38 -10.98 -0.71
CA GLY A 145 -1.88 -10.24 -1.84
C GLY A 145 -0.68 -9.38 -1.50
N LEU A 146 -0.19 -8.68 -2.52
CA LEU A 146 0.75 -7.58 -2.37
C LEU A 146 0.06 -6.27 -2.75
N LEU A 147 0.37 -5.20 -2.01
CA LEU A 147 -0.06 -3.85 -2.34
C LEU A 147 1.13 -3.05 -2.86
N CYS A 148 0.95 -2.34 -3.97
CA CYS A 148 1.94 -1.42 -4.50
C CYS A 148 1.77 -0.06 -3.80
N LEU A 149 2.67 0.28 -2.89
CA LEU A 149 2.59 1.48 -2.05
C LEU A 149 3.77 2.41 -2.30
N CYS A 150 3.55 3.72 -2.24
CA CYS A 150 4.67 4.65 -2.15
C CYS A 150 5.34 4.53 -0.76
N PRO A 151 6.60 4.97 -0.60
CA PRO A 151 7.32 4.75 0.65
C PRO A 151 6.70 5.40 1.90
N THR A 152 5.94 6.49 1.75
CA THR A 152 5.19 7.10 2.88
C THR A 152 3.97 6.26 3.25
N CYS A 153 3.19 5.79 2.27
CA CYS A 153 2.04 4.92 2.53
C CYS A 153 2.47 3.55 3.07
N HIS A 154 3.60 3.03 2.62
CA HIS A 154 4.16 1.79 3.17
C HIS A 154 4.55 1.96 4.65
N LYS A 155 5.16 3.08 5.04
CA LYS A 155 5.43 3.38 6.45
C LYS A 155 4.18 3.53 7.31
N ALA A 156 3.06 3.95 6.72
CA ALA A 156 1.78 3.97 7.40
C ALA A 156 1.31 2.58 7.83
N LYS A 157 1.83 1.51 7.21
CA LYS A 157 1.64 0.14 7.69
C LYS A 157 2.49 -0.22 8.90
N HIS A 158 3.60 0.48 9.12
CA HIS A 158 4.58 0.17 10.17
C HIS A 158 4.83 1.37 11.09
N LEU A 159 3.83 1.79 11.86
CA LEU A 159 3.93 2.98 12.72
C LEU A 159 5.06 2.91 13.75
N GLY A 160 5.32 1.74 14.34
CA GLY A 160 6.45 1.57 15.27
C GLY A 160 7.81 1.82 14.60
N PHE A 161 7.97 1.40 13.34
CA PHE A 161 9.16 1.73 12.56
C PHE A 161 9.21 3.21 12.21
N ALA A 162 8.09 3.79 11.74
CA ALA A 162 8.00 5.21 11.42
C ALA A 162 8.38 6.10 12.62
N ASN A 163 7.93 5.73 13.83
CA ASN A 163 8.30 6.41 15.06
C ASN A 163 9.80 6.33 15.34
N ARG A 164 10.39 5.13 15.26
CA ARG A 164 11.82 4.91 15.49
C ARG A 164 12.73 5.73 14.56
N ILE A 165 12.26 6.05 13.35
CA ILE A 165 13.01 6.87 12.38
C ILE A 165 12.59 8.34 12.38
N GLY A 166 11.76 8.79 13.33
CA GLY A 166 11.34 10.18 13.48
C GLY A 166 10.38 10.68 12.39
N ARG A 167 9.58 9.78 11.79
CA ARG A 167 8.65 10.09 10.68
C ARG A 167 7.17 9.87 11.03
N LEU A 168 6.87 9.60 12.30
CA LEU A 168 5.50 9.33 12.73
C LEU A 168 4.53 10.48 12.41
N PRO A 169 4.83 11.76 12.70
CA PRO A 169 3.89 12.86 12.41
C PRO A 169 3.44 12.91 10.94
N GLN A 170 4.40 12.81 9.99
CA GLN A 170 4.11 12.86 8.56
C GLN A 170 3.29 11.65 8.08
N VAL A 171 3.52 10.49 8.71
CA VAL A 171 2.76 9.27 8.43
C VAL A 171 1.33 9.38 8.95
N LEU A 172 1.12 10.00 10.11
CA LEU A 172 -0.22 10.26 10.65
C LEU A 172 -1.00 11.26 9.80
N GLU A 173 -0.35 12.36 9.38
CA GLU A 173 -0.93 13.30 8.42
C GLU A 173 -1.33 12.60 7.11
N ARG A 174 -0.48 11.69 6.62
CA ARG A 174 -0.81 10.88 5.44
C ARG A 174 -2.03 9.99 5.67
N LEU A 175 -2.16 9.35 6.83
CA LEU A 175 -3.32 8.51 7.16
C LEU A 175 -4.61 9.33 7.23
N MET A 176 -4.55 10.51 7.86
CA MET A 176 -5.68 11.44 7.92
C MET A 176 -6.12 11.85 6.52
N TRP A 177 -5.17 12.29 5.69
CA TRP A 177 -5.45 12.68 4.30
C TRP A 177 -6.00 11.51 3.48
N LEU A 178 -5.45 10.31 3.61
CA LEU A 178 -5.92 9.12 2.89
C LEU A 178 -7.38 8.80 3.22
N ASN A 179 -7.71 8.82 4.50
CA ASN A 179 -8.98 8.31 4.99
C ASN A 179 -10.07 9.39 5.18
N ASP A 180 -9.75 10.66 4.95
CA ASP A 180 -10.64 11.80 5.25
C ASP A 180 -10.97 11.89 6.74
N TRP A 181 -9.95 11.72 7.58
CA TRP A 181 -10.12 11.73 9.03
C TRP A 181 -9.65 13.02 9.67
N ASP A 182 -10.37 13.42 10.71
CA ASP A 182 -9.90 14.36 11.72
C ASP A 182 -9.05 13.63 12.79
N ASP A 183 -8.43 14.41 13.68
CA ASP A 183 -7.59 13.88 14.77
C ASP A 183 -8.36 12.93 15.69
N ALA A 184 -9.62 13.25 15.99
CA ALA A 184 -10.47 12.44 16.85
C ALA A 184 -10.75 11.05 16.24
N THR A 185 -11.01 11.00 14.94
CA THR A 185 -11.20 9.75 14.21
C THR A 185 -9.90 8.98 14.08
N LEU A 186 -8.78 9.65 13.76
CA LEU A 186 -7.47 9.00 13.73
C LEU A 186 -7.17 8.31 15.07
N ALA A 187 -7.29 9.03 16.19
CA ALA A 187 -7.02 8.48 17.53
C ALA A 187 -7.91 7.27 17.83
N ARG A 188 -9.21 7.35 17.51
CA ARG A 188 -10.17 6.25 17.69
C ARG A 188 -9.78 5.02 16.87
N GLU A 189 -9.43 5.18 15.60
CA GLU A 189 -9.08 4.06 14.72
C GLU A 189 -7.72 3.44 15.07
N LEU A 190 -6.75 4.25 15.49
CA LEU A 190 -5.47 3.75 16.01
C LEU A 190 -5.67 2.90 17.27
N ALA A 191 -6.52 3.32 18.21
CA ALA A 191 -6.84 2.53 19.40
C ALA A 191 -7.49 1.18 19.05
N LYS A 192 -8.34 1.13 18.01
CA LYS A 192 -8.91 -0.14 17.51
C LYS A 192 -7.84 -1.05 16.91
N VAL A 193 -6.94 -0.49 16.11
CA VAL A 193 -5.82 -1.21 15.49
C VAL A 193 -4.89 -1.79 16.55
N GLU A 194 -4.53 -1.00 17.56
CA GLU A 194 -3.69 -1.42 18.69
C GLU A 194 -4.35 -2.56 19.47
N LYS A 195 -5.61 -2.39 19.89
CA LYS A 195 -6.37 -3.45 20.57
C LYS A 195 -6.43 -4.73 19.73
N ARG A 196 -6.62 -4.60 18.41
CA ARG A 196 -6.65 -5.77 17.53
C ARG A 196 -5.28 -6.45 17.45
N GLN A 197 -4.19 -5.69 17.37
CA GLN A 197 -2.84 -6.22 17.39
C GLN A 197 -2.54 -6.96 18.69
N GLU A 198 -2.94 -6.42 19.84
CA GLU A 198 -2.80 -7.07 21.15
C GLU A 198 -3.50 -8.44 21.18
N GLU A 199 -4.75 -8.51 20.72
CA GLU A 199 -5.49 -9.78 20.65
C GLU A 199 -4.82 -10.79 19.71
N LEU A 200 -4.36 -10.36 18.53
CA LEU A 200 -3.67 -11.23 17.59
C LEU A 200 -2.33 -11.74 18.15
N SER A 201 -1.66 -10.95 18.99
CA SER A 201 -0.35 -11.28 19.58
C SER A 201 -0.43 -12.30 20.72
N LYS A 202 -1.63 -12.60 21.23
CA LYS A 202 -1.85 -13.66 22.25
C LYS A 202 -1.77 -15.08 21.68
N ARG A 203 -1.56 -15.23 20.37
CA ARG A 203 -1.61 -16.51 19.67
C ARG A 203 -0.39 -16.69 18.77
N THR A 204 -0.11 -17.96 18.47
CA THR A 204 0.79 -18.37 17.39
C THR A 204 -0.04 -18.68 16.15
N TRP A 205 0.51 -18.36 14.98
CA TRP A 205 -0.21 -18.45 13.71
C TRP A 205 0.45 -19.46 12.78
N THR A 206 -0.36 -20.28 12.12
CA THR A 206 0.09 -21.11 11.00
C THR A 206 0.06 -20.27 9.73
N LEU A 207 1.19 -20.18 9.02
CA LEU A 207 1.30 -19.41 7.78
C LEU A 207 0.72 -20.18 6.59
N ASP A 208 -0.19 -19.54 5.87
CA ASP A 208 -0.70 -20.00 4.58
C ASP A 208 -0.23 -19.05 3.47
N LEU A 209 0.67 -19.57 2.64
CA LEU A 209 1.26 -18.89 1.49
C LEU A 209 0.75 -19.46 0.14
N SER A 210 -0.34 -20.22 0.15
CA SER A 210 -0.90 -20.85 -1.06
C SER A 210 -1.20 -19.86 -2.18
N PHE A 211 -1.46 -18.59 -1.84
CA PHE A 211 -1.61 -17.49 -2.79
C PHE A 211 -0.43 -17.37 -3.77
N LEU A 212 0.80 -17.67 -3.35
CA LEU A 212 1.99 -17.55 -4.19
C LEU A 212 1.97 -18.50 -5.40
N ARG A 213 1.27 -19.64 -5.29
CA ARG A 213 1.10 -20.59 -6.40
C ARG A 213 0.43 -19.95 -7.62
N SER A 214 -0.47 -18.98 -7.40
CA SER A 214 -1.12 -18.24 -8.49
C SER A 214 -0.15 -17.41 -9.33
N TYR A 215 1.05 -17.13 -8.82
CA TYR A 215 2.14 -16.41 -9.49
C TYR A 215 3.25 -17.33 -10.01
N GLY A 216 3.08 -18.65 -9.90
CA GLY A 216 4.11 -19.62 -10.25
C GLY A 216 5.34 -19.53 -9.35
N VAL A 217 5.14 -19.13 -8.09
CA VAL A 217 6.17 -19.05 -7.05
C VAL A 217 5.78 -20.00 -5.91
N ARG A 218 6.72 -20.90 -5.57
CA ARG A 218 6.61 -21.95 -4.54
C ARG A 218 5.49 -22.98 -4.70
#